data_AF-A0A968NYQ4-F1
#
_entry.id   AF-A0A968NYQ4-F1
#
_cell.length_a   1.000
_cell.length_b   1.000
_cell.length_c   1.000
_cell.angle_alpha   90.00
_cell.angle_beta   90.00
_cell.angle_gamma   90.00
#
_symmetry.space_group_name_H-M   'P 1'
#
loop_
_entity.id
_entity.type
_entity.pdbx_description
1 polymer ?
#
loop_
_entity_poly.entity_id
_entity_poly.type
_entity_poly.pdbx_seq_one_letter_code
_entity_poly.pdbx_strand_id
1 'polypeptide(L)'
;MALANYAGAAKETLTAIADQLGVSLMTDDEKPKQLTAAQLRENLLDRLKRSHTLLIADDAHRWSASLRYWLEDVLRSGGLLLMLASNPPAKDVFTKVPRIELEILKDDEIRSLMKQEGESYNLKLDARELAELQQRAGNNPALAKRVIREAALGISEGSTGDHHQYIDGTPFLISGLMLLGIVRFVGLGLGDKVIYVMGGLLTLAAVIIRSVLYAANRGGRRL
;
A
#
# COMPACT_ATOMS: atom_id res chain seq x y z
N MET A 1 7.92 -13.80 -21.77
CA MET A 1 7.63 -13.02 -20.56
C MET A 1 6.39 -13.63 -19.91
N ALA A 2 6.31 -13.68 -18.58
CA ALA A 2 5.08 -14.06 -17.89
C ALA A 2 4.73 -13.00 -16.85
N LEU A 3 3.43 -12.68 -16.76
CA LEU A 3 2.84 -11.83 -15.73
C LEU A 3 2.10 -12.73 -14.74
N ALA A 4 2.55 -12.75 -13.50
CA ALA A 4 2.02 -13.60 -12.46
C ALA A 4 1.19 -12.78 -11.46
N ASN A 5 -0.11 -13.07 -11.41
CA ASN A 5 -1.02 -12.54 -10.42
C ASN A 5 -1.32 -13.62 -9.39
N TYR A 6 -1.22 -13.28 -8.11
CA TYR A 6 -1.44 -14.25 -7.04
C TYR A 6 -2.93 -14.48 -6.77
N ALA A 7 -3.43 -15.66 -7.13
CA ALA A 7 -4.82 -16.07 -6.94
C ALA A 7 -5.11 -16.63 -5.53
N GLY A 8 -4.16 -16.59 -4.59
CA GLY A 8 -4.33 -17.13 -3.24
C GLY A 8 -3.86 -18.59 -3.08
N ALA A 9 -3.69 -19.33 -4.18
CA ALA A 9 -3.17 -20.69 -4.17
C ALA A 9 -1.85 -20.81 -4.96
N ALA A 10 -0.87 -21.49 -4.37
CA ALA A 10 0.47 -21.63 -4.96
C ALA A 10 0.47 -22.45 -6.25
N LYS A 11 -0.26 -23.58 -6.29
CA LYS A 11 -0.32 -24.45 -7.47
C LYS A 11 -1.00 -23.73 -8.64
N GLU A 12 -2.08 -23.00 -8.39
CA GLU A 12 -2.78 -22.22 -9.42
C GLU A 12 -1.88 -21.12 -10.01
N THR A 13 -1.19 -20.38 -9.14
CA THR A 13 -0.24 -19.35 -9.57
C THR A 13 0.86 -19.94 -10.45
N LEU A 14 1.47 -21.06 -10.05
CA LEU A 14 2.51 -21.73 -10.84
C LEU A 14 1.97 -22.27 -12.17
N THR A 15 0.75 -22.81 -12.17
CA THR A 15 0.09 -23.31 -13.40
C THR A 15 -0.15 -22.17 -14.39
N ALA A 16 -0.62 -21.02 -13.92
CA ALA A 16 -0.82 -19.83 -14.75
C ALA A 16 0.48 -19.29 -15.35
N ILE A 17 1.58 -19.33 -14.59
CA ILE A 17 2.91 -18.97 -15.11
C ILE A 17 3.38 -19.99 -16.16
N ALA A 18 3.22 -21.28 -15.89
CA ALA A 18 3.63 -22.35 -16.78
C ALA A 18 2.91 -22.29 -18.12
N ASP A 19 1.60 -22.01 -18.11
CA ASP A 19 0.79 -21.81 -19.31
C ASP A 19 1.32 -20.64 -20.16
N GLN A 20 1.59 -19.48 -19.54
CA GLN A 20 2.16 -18.32 -20.24
C GLN A 20 3.57 -18.56 -20.81
N LEU A 21 4.37 -19.39 -20.15
CA LEU A 21 5.74 -19.70 -20.58
C LEU A 21 5.85 -20.90 -21.53
N GLY A 22 4.74 -21.58 -21.80
CA GLY A 22 4.69 -22.80 -22.62
C GLY A 22 5.40 -23.98 -21.97
N VAL A 23 5.35 -24.08 -20.64
CA VAL A 23 5.90 -25.20 -19.86
C VAL A 23 4.82 -26.28 -19.72
N SER A 24 5.17 -27.54 -19.98
CA SER A 24 4.23 -28.66 -19.85
C SER A 24 3.65 -28.73 -18.45
N LEU A 25 2.34 -28.97 -18.36
CA LEU A 25 1.61 -29.16 -17.09
C LEU A 25 1.48 -30.65 -16.72
N MET A 26 1.93 -31.54 -17.60
CA MET A 26 1.82 -32.99 -17.44
C MET A 26 3.21 -33.63 -17.35
N THR A 27 3.30 -34.80 -16.72
CA THR A 27 4.50 -35.64 -16.73
C THR A 27 4.72 -36.25 -18.12
N ASP A 28 5.99 -36.50 -18.46
CA ASP A 28 6.40 -37.16 -19.71
C ASP A 28 6.31 -38.70 -19.66
N ASP A 29 5.47 -39.25 -18.76
CA ASP A 29 5.29 -40.69 -18.59
C ASP A 29 4.30 -41.26 -19.61
N GLU A 30 4.31 -42.59 -19.82
CA GLU A 30 3.32 -43.30 -20.66
C GLU A 30 1.85 -43.03 -20.26
N LYS A 31 1.62 -42.64 -19.00
CA LYS A 31 0.33 -42.15 -18.49
C LYS A 31 0.51 -40.74 -17.91
N PRO A 32 0.21 -39.67 -18.68
CA PRO A 32 0.47 -38.31 -18.25
C PRO A 32 -0.37 -37.96 -17.01
N LYS A 33 0.30 -37.44 -15.98
CA LYS A 33 -0.34 -36.93 -14.76
C LYS A 33 -0.05 -35.45 -14.60
N GLN A 34 -0.97 -34.73 -13.95
CA GLN A 34 -0.72 -33.33 -13.62
C GLN A 34 0.51 -33.17 -12.73
N LEU A 35 1.38 -32.22 -13.08
CA LEU A 35 2.54 -31.90 -12.27
C LEU A 35 2.14 -31.40 -10.88
N THR A 36 2.92 -31.82 -9.90
CA THR A 36 2.84 -31.30 -8.54
C THR A 36 3.40 -29.87 -8.49
N ALA A 37 3.06 -29.12 -7.43
CA ALA A 37 3.61 -27.78 -7.23
C ALA A 37 5.16 -27.78 -7.15
N ALA A 38 5.76 -28.85 -6.62
CA ALA A 38 7.21 -28.99 -6.56
C ALA A 38 7.82 -29.16 -7.97
N GLN A 39 7.25 -30.05 -8.79
CA GLN A 39 7.71 -30.27 -10.16
C GLN A 39 7.50 -29.02 -11.04
N LEU A 40 6.38 -28.30 -10.87
CA LEU A 40 6.15 -27.04 -11.57
C LEU A 40 7.22 -26.00 -11.24
N ARG A 41 7.63 -25.88 -9.96
CA ARG A 41 8.68 -24.94 -9.55
C ARG A 41 10.00 -25.24 -10.21
N GLU A 42 10.38 -26.51 -10.30
CA GLU A 42 11.63 -26.95 -10.93
C GLU A 42 11.62 -26.69 -12.44
N ASN A 43 10.55 -27.12 -13.13
CA ASN A 43 10.41 -26.90 -14.57
C ASN A 43 10.38 -25.41 -14.93
N LEU A 44 9.67 -24.60 -14.13
CA LEU A 44 9.63 -23.15 -14.31
C LEU A 44 10.99 -22.51 -14.03
N LEU A 45 11.70 -22.96 -12.99
CA LEU A 45 13.03 -22.47 -12.67
C LEU A 45 13.98 -22.70 -13.85
N ASP A 46 13.97 -23.89 -14.43
CA ASP A 46 14.80 -24.21 -15.60
C ASP A 46 14.40 -23.42 -16.84
N ARG A 47 13.12 -23.10 -17.01
CA ARG A 47 12.65 -22.21 -18.07
C ARG A 47 13.12 -20.78 -17.87
N LEU A 48 13.04 -20.28 -16.63
CA LEU A 48 13.38 -18.89 -16.26
C LEU A 48 14.89 -18.64 -16.24
N LYS A 49 15.70 -19.68 -16.00
CA LYS A 49 17.17 -19.63 -16.15
C LYS A 49 17.61 -19.35 -17.59
N ARG A 50 16.80 -19.70 -18.60
CA ARG A 50 17.16 -19.48 -20.01
C ARG A 50 17.18 -17.98 -20.29
N SER A 51 18.25 -17.52 -20.94
CA SER A 51 18.45 -16.12 -21.32
C SER A 51 17.19 -15.55 -21.98
N HIS A 52 16.75 -14.36 -21.54
CA HIS A 52 15.62 -13.56 -22.03
C HIS A 52 14.21 -13.85 -21.50
N THR A 53 14.01 -14.72 -20.50
CA THR A 53 12.68 -14.86 -19.90
C THR A 53 12.51 -13.97 -18.67
N LEU A 54 11.76 -12.87 -18.82
CA LEU A 54 11.34 -12.01 -17.71
C LEU A 54 10.08 -12.57 -17.02
N LEU A 55 10.15 -12.75 -15.71
CA LEU A 55 9.00 -12.96 -14.84
C LEU A 55 8.62 -11.65 -14.15
N ILE A 56 7.38 -11.21 -14.33
CA ILE A 56 6.78 -10.09 -13.61
C ILE A 56 5.87 -10.67 -12.53
N ALA A 57 6.25 -10.52 -11.27
CA ALA A 57 5.44 -10.92 -10.13
C ALA A 57 4.66 -9.71 -9.62
N ASP A 58 3.37 -9.65 -9.96
CA ASP A 58 2.48 -8.60 -9.49
C ASP A 58 2.03 -8.87 -8.05
N ASP A 59 1.81 -7.80 -7.28
CA ASP A 59 1.42 -7.87 -5.88
C ASP A 59 2.29 -8.85 -5.05
N ALA A 60 3.60 -8.88 -5.31
CA ALA A 60 4.52 -9.90 -4.79
C ALA A 60 4.53 -9.99 -3.24
N HIS A 61 4.15 -8.92 -2.55
CA HIS A 61 4.03 -8.85 -1.09
C HIS A 61 2.87 -9.72 -0.55
N ARG A 62 1.86 -10.02 -1.36
CA ARG A 62 0.71 -10.88 -1.02
C ARG A 62 1.00 -12.37 -1.23
N TRP A 63 2.06 -12.70 -1.96
CA TRP A 63 2.41 -14.08 -2.26
C TRP A 63 2.77 -14.86 -0.99
N SER A 64 2.38 -16.13 -0.94
CA SER A 64 2.75 -17.02 0.18
C SER A 64 4.27 -17.05 0.39
N ALA A 65 4.71 -17.27 1.64
CA ALA A 65 6.14 -17.37 1.97
C ALA A 65 6.87 -18.42 1.10
N SER A 66 6.22 -19.56 0.83
CA SER A 66 6.78 -20.61 -0.03
C SER A 66 7.03 -20.14 -1.46
N LEU A 67 6.13 -19.34 -2.04
CA LEU A 67 6.39 -18.77 -3.37
C LEU A 67 7.45 -17.67 -3.34
N ARG A 68 7.52 -16.88 -2.25
CA ARG A 68 8.57 -15.86 -2.10
C ARG A 68 9.97 -16.47 -1.95
N TYR A 69 10.09 -17.63 -1.31
CA TYR A 69 11.33 -18.42 -1.32
C TYR A 69 11.64 -18.96 -2.71
N TRP A 70 10.65 -19.44 -3.45
CA TRP A 70 10.86 -19.86 -4.83
C TRP A 70 11.30 -18.70 -5.75
N LEU A 71 10.77 -17.48 -5.57
CA LEU A 71 11.26 -16.29 -6.29
C LEU A 71 12.73 -15.99 -5.99
N GLU A 72 13.18 -16.29 -4.77
CA GLU A 72 14.59 -16.19 -4.42
C GLU A 72 15.43 -17.24 -5.16
N ASP A 73 14.93 -18.46 -5.32
CA ASP A 73 15.60 -19.49 -6.11
C ASP A 73 15.72 -19.05 -7.58
N VAL A 74 14.67 -18.44 -8.14
CA VAL A 74 14.68 -17.84 -9.48
C VAL A 74 15.78 -16.78 -9.60
N LEU A 75 15.83 -15.84 -8.64
CA LEU A 75 16.86 -14.80 -8.60
C LEU A 75 18.27 -15.39 -8.51
N ARG A 76 18.49 -16.37 -7.62
CA ARG A 76 19.78 -17.04 -7.40
C ARG A 76 20.25 -17.78 -8.64
N SER A 77 19.32 -18.33 -9.40
CA SER A 77 19.59 -19.04 -10.64
C SER A 77 19.94 -18.14 -11.83
N GLY A 78 19.87 -16.82 -11.65
CA GLY A 78 20.14 -15.84 -12.71
C GLY A 78 18.93 -15.50 -13.59
N GLY A 79 17.72 -15.89 -13.18
CA GLY A 79 16.49 -15.53 -13.89
C GLY A 79 16.19 -14.03 -13.80
N LEU A 80 15.58 -13.48 -14.85
CA LEU A 80 15.14 -12.07 -14.87
C LEU A 80 13.83 -11.93 -14.12
N LEU A 81 13.84 -11.14 -13.04
CA LEU A 81 12.71 -10.97 -12.13
C LEU A 81 12.39 -9.48 -11.93
N LEU A 82 11.13 -9.12 -12.16
CA LEU A 82 10.56 -7.82 -11.78
C LEU A 82 9.44 -8.08 -10.76
N MET A 83 9.52 -7.48 -9.58
CA MET A 83 8.51 -7.62 -8.53
C MET A 83 7.82 -6.28 -8.29
N LEU A 84 6.49 -6.29 -8.34
CA LEU A 84 5.67 -5.14 -7.99
C LEU A 84 5.09 -5.34 -6.59
N ALA A 85 5.24 -4.34 -5.73
CA ALA A 85 4.71 -4.39 -4.37
C ALA A 85 4.42 -2.99 -3.83
N SER A 86 3.26 -2.82 -3.21
CA SER A 86 2.87 -1.58 -2.52
C SER A 86 3.49 -1.49 -1.12
N ASN A 87 3.59 -2.61 -0.41
CA ASN A 87 4.18 -2.69 0.92
C ASN A 87 5.10 -3.92 1.04
N PRO A 88 6.33 -3.86 0.48
CA PRO A 88 7.24 -4.99 0.51
C PRO A 88 7.70 -5.28 1.95
N PRO A 89 7.58 -6.53 2.44
CA PRO A 89 8.07 -6.90 3.76
C PRO A 89 9.61 -6.87 3.79
N ALA A 90 10.19 -6.45 4.91
CA ALA A 90 11.65 -6.41 5.12
C ALA A 90 12.26 -7.81 5.37
N LYS A 91 11.94 -8.79 4.53
CA LYS A 91 12.43 -10.17 4.58
C LYS A 91 12.32 -10.88 3.23
N ASP A 92 12.85 -12.10 3.15
CA ASP A 92 12.77 -12.98 1.99
C ASP A 92 13.42 -12.36 0.74
N VAL A 93 12.87 -12.59 -0.46
CA VAL A 93 13.40 -12.06 -1.73
C VAL A 93 13.49 -10.53 -1.77
N PHE A 94 12.66 -9.81 -1.00
CA PHE A 94 12.62 -8.34 -1.01
C PHE A 94 13.87 -7.67 -0.45
N THR A 95 14.65 -8.34 0.40
CA THR A 95 15.93 -7.80 0.91
C THR A 95 17.11 -8.11 -0.01
N LYS A 96 16.88 -8.88 -1.07
CA LYS A 96 17.92 -9.39 -1.98
C LYS A 96 17.89 -8.73 -3.36
N VAL A 97 16.84 -7.96 -3.65
CA VAL A 97 16.71 -7.21 -4.89
C VAL A 97 16.90 -5.71 -4.66
N PRO A 98 17.46 -4.97 -5.63
CA PRO A 98 17.42 -3.51 -5.61
C PRO A 98 15.98 -3.00 -5.57
N ARG A 99 15.72 -2.00 -4.73
CA ARG A 99 14.40 -1.38 -4.62
C ARG A 99 14.37 -0.09 -5.44
N ILE A 100 13.35 0.04 -6.28
CA ILE A 100 12.99 1.29 -6.94
C ILE A 100 11.67 1.74 -6.31
N GLU A 101 11.68 2.90 -5.66
CA GLU A 101 10.48 3.49 -5.07
C GLU A 101 9.86 4.48 -6.05
N LEU A 102 8.54 4.45 -6.16
CA LEU A 102 7.80 5.47 -6.89
C LEU A 102 7.56 6.65 -5.95
N GLU A 103 8.02 7.83 -6.37
CA GLU A 103 7.77 9.06 -5.63
C GLU A 103 6.28 9.43 -5.72
N ILE A 104 5.80 10.08 -4.66
CA ILE A 104 4.45 10.65 -4.64
C ILE A 104 4.43 11.81 -5.64
N LEU A 105 3.42 11.81 -6.52
CA LEU A 105 3.24 12.90 -7.48
C LEU A 105 2.91 14.22 -6.76
N LYS A 106 3.44 15.31 -7.30
CA LYS A 106 3.14 16.66 -6.81
C LYS A 106 1.74 17.09 -7.26
N ASP A 107 1.15 18.00 -6.50
CA ASP A 107 -0.17 18.57 -6.78
C ASP A 107 -0.30 19.12 -8.22
N ASP A 108 0.75 19.72 -8.77
CA ASP A 108 0.74 20.26 -10.13
C ASP A 108 0.76 19.16 -11.20
N GLU A 109 1.46 18.04 -10.94
CA GLU A 109 1.50 16.88 -11.84
C GLU A 109 0.14 16.17 -11.84
N ILE A 110 -0.48 16.03 -10.67
CA ILE A 110 -1.85 15.52 -10.53
C ILE A 110 -2.82 16.43 -11.28
N ARG A 111 -2.70 17.75 -11.13
CA ARG A 111 -3.57 18.70 -11.85
C ARG A 111 -3.40 18.58 -13.36
N SER A 112 -2.18 18.42 -13.85
CA SER A 112 -1.91 18.18 -15.27
C SER A 112 -2.53 16.87 -15.75
N LEU A 113 -2.40 15.81 -14.95
CA LEU A 113 -3.00 14.50 -15.24
C LEU A 113 -4.53 14.57 -15.32
N MET A 114 -5.16 15.28 -14.39
CA MET A 114 -6.60 15.47 -14.34
C MET A 114 -7.13 16.26 -15.53
N LYS A 115 -6.41 17.33 -15.93
CA LYS A 115 -6.76 18.09 -17.14
C LYS A 115 -6.68 17.22 -18.38
N GLN A 116 -5.59 16.46 -18.53
CA GLN A 116 -5.40 15.56 -19.67
C GLN A 116 -6.51 14.48 -19.73
N GLU A 117 -6.86 13.89 -18.59
CA GLU A 117 -7.97 12.94 -18.53
C GLU A 117 -9.31 13.62 -18.85
N GLY A 118 -9.56 14.84 -18.35
CA GLY A 118 -10.80 15.58 -18.63
C GLY A 118 -10.96 15.92 -20.11
N GLU A 119 -9.87 16.34 -20.76
CA GLU A 119 -9.84 16.57 -22.21
C GLU A 119 -10.21 15.32 -23.01
N SER A 120 -9.75 14.13 -22.56
CA SER A 120 -10.09 12.86 -23.22
C SER A 120 -11.59 12.51 -23.16
N TYR A 121 -12.31 13.07 -22.19
CA TYR A 121 -13.75 12.94 -22.04
C TYR A 121 -14.54 14.17 -22.51
N ASN A 122 -13.89 15.12 -23.21
CA ASN A 122 -14.46 16.41 -23.60
C ASN A 122 -15.05 17.22 -22.41
N LEU A 123 -14.54 16.99 -21.21
CA LEU A 123 -14.96 17.66 -20.00
C LEU A 123 -14.11 18.92 -19.80
N LYS A 124 -14.73 20.09 -19.96
CA LYS A 124 -14.09 21.38 -19.67
C LYS A 124 -14.38 21.74 -18.22
N LEU A 125 -13.43 21.44 -17.33
CA LEU A 125 -13.51 21.81 -15.92
C LEU A 125 -12.99 23.23 -15.71
N ASP A 126 -13.73 24.03 -14.95
CA ASP A 126 -13.22 25.30 -14.44
C ASP A 126 -12.15 25.06 -13.36
N ALA A 127 -11.30 26.06 -13.09
CA ALA A 127 -10.23 25.98 -12.10
C ALA A 127 -10.76 25.63 -10.70
N ARG A 128 -11.96 26.10 -10.35
CA ARG A 128 -12.61 25.77 -9.09
C ARG A 128 -13.04 24.30 -9.01
N GLU A 129 -13.73 23.81 -10.03
CA GLU A 129 -14.21 22.42 -10.10
C GLU A 129 -13.03 21.44 -10.07
N LEU A 130 -11.96 21.77 -10.81
CA LEU A 130 -10.74 20.97 -10.83
C LEU A 130 -10.08 20.91 -9.45
N ALA A 131 -10.07 22.02 -8.69
CA ALA A 131 -9.53 22.04 -7.33
C ALA A 131 -10.37 21.19 -6.36
N GLU A 132 -11.70 21.25 -6.46
CA GLU A 132 -12.61 20.43 -5.66
C GLU A 132 -12.42 18.93 -5.95
N LEU A 133 -12.28 18.55 -7.22
CA LEU A 133 -12.00 17.16 -7.61
C LEU A 133 -10.59 16.72 -7.19
N GLN A 134 -9.60 17.61 -7.25
CA GLN A 134 -8.23 17.32 -6.83
C GLN A 134 -8.16 17.03 -5.33
N GLN A 135 -8.91 17.77 -4.50
CA GLN A 135 -8.99 17.51 -3.06
C GLN A 135 -9.53 16.10 -2.75
N ARG A 136 -10.44 15.56 -3.59
CA ARG A 136 -10.95 14.19 -3.43
C ARG A 136 -9.90 13.13 -3.78
N ALA A 137 -9.04 13.41 -4.77
CA ALA A 137 -8.02 12.48 -5.24
C ALA A 137 -6.73 12.50 -4.42
N GLY A 138 -6.38 13.66 -3.83
CA GLY A 138 -5.07 13.90 -3.23
C GLY A 138 -3.93 13.64 -4.22
N ASN A 139 -2.83 13.06 -3.75
CA ASN A 139 -1.65 12.77 -4.58
C ASN A 139 -1.65 11.37 -5.20
N ASN A 140 -2.83 10.78 -5.41
CA ASN A 140 -3.00 9.47 -6.02
C ASN A 140 -3.43 9.61 -7.50
N PRO A 141 -2.55 9.30 -8.47
CA PRO A 141 -2.88 9.42 -9.88
C PRO A 141 -4.04 8.52 -10.35
N ALA A 142 -4.22 7.33 -9.75
CA ALA A 142 -5.32 6.44 -10.10
C ALA A 142 -6.67 7.02 -9.64
N LEU A 143 -6.73 7.58 -8.43
CA LEU A 143 -7.92 8.27 -7.93
C LEU A 143 -8.19 9.55 -8.73
N ALA A 144 -7.15 10.30 -9.09
CA ALA A 144 -7.27 11.51 -9.89
C ALA A 144 -8.00 11.24 -11.22
N LYS A 145 -7.59 10.18 -11.95
CA LYS A 145 -8.29 9.77 -13.18
C LYS A 145 -9.71 9.28 -12.92
N ARG A 146 -9.90 8.49 -11.87
CA ARG A 146 -11.22 7.96 -11.50
C ARG A 146 -12.22 9.08 -11.21
N VAL A 147 -11.85 10.06 -10.41
CA VAL A 147 -12.71 11.18 -10.04
C VAL A 147 -13.11 12.00 -11.27
N ILE A 148 -12.20 12.20 -12.23
CA ILE A 148 -12.51 12.84 -13.51
C ILE A 148 -13.50 12.01 -14.33
N ARG A 149 -13.31 10.68 -14.41
CA ARG A 149 -14.24 9.79 -15.11
C ARG A 149 -15.63 9.80 -14.48
N GLU A 150 -15.71 9.77 -13.16
CA GLU A 150 -16.97 9.86 -12.41
C GLU A 150 -17.68 11.19 -12.73
N ALA A 151 -16.93 12.31 -12.72
CA ALA A 151 -17.46 13.62 -13.09
C ALA A 151 -17.96 13.66 -14.55
N ALA A 152 -17.20 13.08 -15.49
CA ALA A 152 -17.59 13.01 -16.90
C ALA A 152 -18.85 12.17 -17.13
N LEU A 153 -19.06 11.12 -16.35
CA LEU A 153 -20.25 10.26 -16.42
C LEU A 153 -21.46 10.86 -15.70
N GLY A 154 -21.33 12.04 -15.07
CA GLY A 154 -22.40 12.64 -14.27
C GLY A 154 -22.73 11.83 -13.02
N ILE A 155 -21.82 10.93 -12.58
CA ILE A 155 -21.95 10.17 -11.34
C ILE A 155 -21.51 11.12 -10.21
N SER A 156 -22.37 12.10 -9.92
CA SER A 156 -22.27 12.90 -8.72
C SER A 156 -22.81 12.06 -7.56
N GLU A 157 -22.01 11.12 -7.06
CA GLU A 157 -22.37 10.30 -5.91
C GLU A 157 -21.73 10.86 -4.63
N GLY A 158 -22.62 11.21 -3.68
CA GLY A 158 -22.29 11.74 -2.37
C GLY A 158 -21.63 10.72 -1.45
N SER A 159 -20.41 10.31 -1.77
CA SER A 159 -19.46 9.80 -0.79
C SER A 159 -18.48 10.91 -0.45
N THR A 160 -18.71 11.53 0.71
CA THR A 160 -17.65 12.12 1.53
C THR A 160 -16.37 11.28 1.38
N GLY A 161 -15.31 11.93 0.92
CA GLY A 161 -14.23 11.30 0.19
C GLY A 161 -13.57 10.10 0.87
N ASP A 162 -13.07 9.19 0.02
CA ASP A 162 -12.13 8.10 0.34
C ASP A 162 -10.79 8.60 0.93
N HIS A 163 -10.67 9.89 1.27
CA HIS A 163 -9.48 10.50 1.83
C HIS A 163 -9.62 10.69 3.34
N HIS A 164 -8.85 9.92 4.11
CA HIS A 164 -8.42 10.35 5.43
C HIS A 164 -7.09 11.11 5.26
N GLN A 165 -7.16 12.44 5.06
CA GLN A 165 -5.99 13.27 5.24
C GLN A 165 -5.66 13.25 6.74
N TYR A 166 -4.68 12.45 7.13
CA TYR A 166 -4.23 12.35 8.52
C TYR A 166 -3.52 13.65 8.87
N ILE A 167 -4.26 14.62 9.42
CA ILE A 167 -3.64 15.73 10.13
C ILE A 167 -3.02 15.09 11.38
N ASP A 168 -1.69 14.98 11.40
CA ASP A 168 -0.98 14.49 12.58
C ASP A 168 -1.16 15.48 13.73
N GLY A 169 -2.21 15.27 14.53
CA GLY A 169 -2.54 16.07 15.71
C GLY A 169 -1.69 15.72 16.95
N THR A 170 -0.81 14.73 16.83
CA THR A 170 0.09 14.29 17.91
C THR A 170 0.94 15.43 18.48
N PRO A 171 1.48 16.38 17.68
CA PRO A 171 2.27 17.51 18.18
C PRO A 171 1.45 18.40 19.14
N PHE A 172 0.21 18.75 18.78
CA PHE A 172 -0.65 19.59 19.61
C PHE A 172 -1.02 18.91 20.94
N LEU A 173 -1.24 17.59 20.91
CA LEU A 173 -1.57 16.82 22.10
C LEU A 173 -0.36 16.70 23.05
N ILE A 174 0.84 16.48 22.52
CA ILE A 174 2.09 16.47 23.30
C ILE A 174 2.33 17.86 23.92
N SER A 175 2.15 18.94 23.16
CA SER A 175 2.28 20.31 23.66
C SER A 175 1.31 20.61 24.81
N GLY A 176 0.05 20.17 24.71
CA GLY A 176 -0.93 20.33 25.80
C GLY A 176 -0.55 19.59 27.08
N LEU A 177 -0.03 18.37 26.98
CA LEU A 177 0.46 17.61 28.15
C LEU A 177 1.67 18.27 28.82
N MET A 178 2.59 18.82 28.02
CA MET A 178 3.74 19.57 28.55
C MET A 178 3.30 20.82 29.30
N LEU A 179 2.30 21.55 28.79
CA LEU A 179 1.75 22.74 29.45
C LEU A 179 1.14 22.41 30.82
N LEU A 180 0.39 21.31 30.92
CA LEU A 180 -0.15 20.84 32.20
C LEU A 180 0.95 20.43 33.19
N GLY A 181 2.05 19.87 32.69
CA GLY A 181 3.27 19.62 33.46
C GLY A 181 3.86 20.92 34.03
N ILE A 182 3.93 21.98 33.23
CA ILE A 182 4.41 23.30 33.68
C ILE A 182 3.52 23.87 34.79
N VAL A 183 2.19 23.83 34.64
CA VAL A 183 1.24 24.29 35.67
C VAL A 183 1.44 23.55 36.99
N ARG A 184 1.74 22.25 36.94
CA ARG A 184 2.06 21.46 38.13
C ARG A 184 3.35 21.92 38.82
N PHE A 185 4.41 22.21 38.05
CA PHE A 185 5.66 22.74 38.61
C PHE A 185 5.47 24.14 39.23
N VAL A 186 4.66 24.99 38.60
CA VAL A 186 4.31 26.32 39.14
C VAL A 186 3.54 26.20 40.45
N GLY A 187 2.55 25.31 40.53
CA GLY A 187 1.81 25.06 41.78
C GLY A 187 2.72 24.56 42.91
N LEU A 188 3.69 23.71 42.60
CA LEU A 188 4.69 23.25 43.58
C LEU A 188 5.62 24.39 44.02
N GLY A 189 6.05 25.26 43.09
CA GLY A 189 6.90 26.41 43.38
C GLY A 189 6.20 27.52 44.18
N LEU A 190 4.89 27.70 44.00
CA LEU A 190 4.07 28.67 44.75
C LEU A 190 3.55 28.13 46.09
N GLY A 191 3.79 26.85 46.41
CA GLY A 191 3.26 26.20 47.61
C GLY A 191 1.75 25.97 47.58
N ASP A 192 1.09 26.22 46.45
CA ASP A 192 -0.35 26.04 46.27
C ASP A 192 -0.67 24.58 45.89
N LYS A 193 -1.12 23.84 46.90
CA LYS A 193 -1.52 22.44 46.77
C LYS A 193 -2.72 22.27 45.85
N VAL A 194 -3.60 23.25 45.72
CA VAL A 194 -4.80 23.16 44.88
C VAL A 194 -4.41 23.17 43.41
N ILE A 195 -3.54 24.11 42.99
CA ILE A 195 -3.05 24.18 41.61
C ILE A 195 -2.24 22.95 41.24
N TYR A 196 -1.41 22.46 42.17
CA TYR A 196 -0.63 21.23 41.98
C TYR A 196 -1.52 20.00 41.76
N VAL A 197 -2.54 19.81 42.59
CA VAL A 197 -3.47 18.66 42.50
C VAL A 197 -4.36 18.76 41.27
N MET A 198 -4.89 19.95 40.96
CA MET A 198 -5.69 20.22 39.76
C MET A 198 -4.92 19.95 38.47
N GLY A 199 -3.68 20.43 38.38
CA GLY A 199 -2.82 20.17 37.22
C GLY A 199 -2.51 18.68 37.03
N GLY A 200 -2.31 17.95 38.13
CA GLY A 200 -2.15 16.49 38.11
C GLY A 200 -3.40 15.76 37.60
N LEU A 201 -4.58 16.15 38.07
CA LEU A 201 -5.86 15.56 37.66
C LEU A 201 -6.15 15.78 36.18
N LEU A 202 -5.92 17.00 35.67
CA LEU A 202 -6.07 17.34 34.25
C LEU A 202 -5.11 16.57 33.36
N THR A 203 -3.87 16.37 33.80
CA THR A 203 -2.87 15.58 33.05
C THR A 203 -3.34 14.13 32.92
N LEU A 204 -3.88 13.54 33.99
CA LEU A 204 -4.41 12.18 34.01
C LEU A 204 -5.62 12.04 33.08
N ALA A 205 -6.55 12.99 33.12
CA ALA A 205 -7.70 13.03 32.22
C ALA A 205 -7.25 13.11 30.74
N ALA A 206 -6.27 13.96 30.43
CA ALA A 206 -5.74 14.11 29.07
C ALA A 206 -5.05 12.81 28.56
N VAL A 207 -4.34 12.08 29.43
CA VAL A 207 -3.73 10.78 29.08
C VAL A 207 -4.79 9.70 28.84
N ILE A 208 -5.88 9.69 29.61
CA ILE A 208 -7.01 8.77 29.40
C ILE A 208 -7.69 9.07 28.05
N ILE A 209 -8.00 10.34 27.78
CA ILE A 209 -8.59 10.77 26.49
C ILE A 209 -7.68 10.37 25.33
N ARG A 210 -6.35 10.61 25.44
CA ARG A 210 -5.36 10.17 24.44
C ARG A 210 -5.44 8.66 24.19
N SER A 211 -5.50 7.87 25.26
CA SER A 211 -5.51 6.40 25.16
C SER A 211 -6.77 5.90 24.47
N VAL A 212 -7.93 6.51 24.77
CA VAL A 212 -9.21 6.20 24.13
C VAL A 212 -9.22 6.61 22.66
N LEU A 213 -8.77 7.83 22.32
CA LEU A 213 -8.68 8.30 20.93
C LEU A 213 -7.73 7.42 20.11
N TYR A 214 -6.58 7.04 20.67
CA TYR A 214 -5.61 6.18 19.99
C TYR A 214 -6.13 4.74 19.82
N ALA A 215 -6.92 4.23 20.77
CA ALA A 215 -7.58 2.94 20.66
C ALA A 215 -8.71 2.96 19.61
N ALA A 216 -9.53 4.02 19.58
CA ALA A 216 -10.59 4.22 18.60
C ALA A 216 -10.03 4.34 17.17
N ASN A 217 -8.96 5.11 16.98
CA ASN A 217 -8.27 5.23 15.69
C ASN A 217 -7.61 3.93 15.22
N ARG A 218 -7.30 2.99 16.13
CA ARG A 218 -6.81 1.66 15.76
C ARG A 218 -7.91 0.74 15.22
N GLY A 219 -9.17 0.98 15.58
CA GLY A 219 -10.33 0.18 15.14
C GLY A 219 -10.65 0.30 13.65
N GLY A 220 -10.39 1.46 13.03
CA GLY A 220 -10.59 1.69 11.59
C GLY A 220 -9.53 1.07 10.68
N ARG A 221 -8.57 0.31 11.24
CA ARG A 221 -7.42 -0.26 10.54
C ARG A 221 -7.67 -1.71 10.06
N ARG A 222 -8.90 -2.18 10.20
CA ARG A 222 -9.42 -3.45 9.67
C ARG A 222 -10.69 -3.15 8.90
N LEU A 223 -10.57 -2.79 7.64
CA LEU A 223 -11.50 -3.02 6.54
C LEU A 223 -10.78 -2.60 5.25
#